data_AF-A0A7V7DV57-F1
#
_entry.id   AF-A0A7V7DV57-F1
#
_cell.length_a   1.000
_cell.length_b   1.000
_cell.length_c   1.000
_cell.angle_alpha   90.00
_cell.angle_beta   90.00
_cell.angle_gamma   90.00
#
_symmetry.space_group_name_H-M   'P 1'
#
loop_
_entity.id
_entity.type
_entity.pdbx_description
1 polymer ?
#
loop_
_entity_poly.entity_id
_entity_poly.type
_entity_poly.pdbx_seq_one_letter_code
_entity_poly.pdbx_strand_id
1 'polypeptide(L)'
;MAKKKKVTKKKKVVKKKATKKKAAKRKRRPKPWTKADVSLLKKLFQTNPTSKIAKQLRRKTDAVKKKASRMGLRKSKRYLKSIGRA
;
A
#
# COMPACT_ATOMS: atom_id res chain seq x y z
N MET A 1 -37.59 20.63 -51.04
CA MET A 1 -38.63 19.88 -50.31
C MET A 1 -37.97 18.86 -49.39
N ALA A 2 -38.57 18.66 -48.22
CA ALA A 2 -37.99 18.01 -47.05
C ALA A 2 -37.72 16.52 -47.18
N LYS A 3 -36.71 16.02 -46.44
CA LYS A 3 -36.98 15.18 -45.25
C LYS A 3 -35.74 14.96 -44.40
N LYS A 4 -35.75 15.67 -43.27
CA LYS A 4 -35.00 15.39 -42.05
C LYS A 4 -35.22 13.92 -41.65
N LYS A 5 -34.15 13.14 -41.43
CA LYS A 5 -34.22 11.93 -40.59
C LYS A 5 -33.29 12.08 -39.40
N LYS A 6 -33.92 11.86 -38.25
CA LYS A 6 -33.49 12.13 -36.87
C LYS A 6 -32.13 11.52 -36.53
N VAL A 7 -31.21 12.36 -36.09
CA VAL A 7 -30.10 11.94 -35.21
C VAL A 7 -30.71 11.58 -33.86
N THR A 8 -30.94 10.31 -33.60
CA THR A 8 -31.43 9.82 -32.30
C THR A 8 -30.31 9.83 -31.28
N LYS A 9 -30.19 10.99 -30.63
CA LYS A 9 -29.78 11.24 -29.24
C LYS A 9 -29.76 10.00 -28.33
N LYS A 10 -28.61 9.33 -28.20
CA LYS A 10 -28.28 8.59 -26.96
C LYS A 10 -27.51 9.54 -26.05
N LYS A 11 -28.23 10.22 -25.15
CA LYS A 11 -27.67 10.91 -23.99
C LYS A 11 -26.93 9.89 -23.14
N LYS A 12 -25.61 9.73 -23.33
CA LYS A 12 -24.76 9.08 -22.33
C LYS A 12 -24.54 10.12 -21.24
N VAL A 13 -25.34 10.03 -20.17
CA VAL A 13 -25.14 10.82 -18.95
C VAL A 13 -23.79 10.39 -18.38
N VAL A 14 -22.74 11.12 -18.76
CA VAL A 14 -21.43 11.02 -18.12
C VAL A 14 -21.65 11.54 -16.71
N LYS A 15 -21.84 10.62 -15.76
CA LYS A 15 -21.72 10.90 -14.33
C LYS A 15 -20.34 11.54 -14.14
N LYS A 16 -20.28 12.87 -14.11
CA LYS A 16 -19.13 13.64 -13.66
C LYS A 16 -18.87 13.22 -12.21
N LYS A 17 -18.07 12.17 -11.99
CA LYS A 17 -17.44 11.96 -10.70
C LYS A 17 -16.49 13.12 -10.52
N ALA A 18 -16.88 14.09 -9.70
CA ALA A 18 -16.06 15.21 -9.31
C ALA A 18 -14.71 14.68 -8.83
N THR A 19 -13.68 14.79 -9.67
CA THR A 19 -12.31 14.52 -9.29
C THR A 19 -11.89 15.66 -8.38
N LYS A 20 -12.13 15.51 -7.07
CA LYS A 20 -11.51 16.38 -6.06
C LYS A 20 -10.01 16.37 -6.33
N LYS A 21 -9.47 17.47 -6.89
CA LYS A 21 -8.03 17.70 -7.01
C LYS A 21 -7.45 17.53 -5.61
N LYS A 22 -6.77 16.41 -5.35
CA LYS A 22 -6.08 16.18 -4.08
C LYS A 22 -4.99 17.24 -3.96
N ALA A 23 -5.18 18.21 -3.07
CA ALA A 23 -4.11 19.09 -2.66
C ALA A 23 -2.85 18.25 -2.36
N ALA A 24 -1.72 18.62 -2.94
CA ALA A 24 -0.46 17.89 -2.81
C ALA A 24 -0.12 17.74 -1.32
N LYS A 25 -0.42 16.57 -0.75
CA LYS A 25 -0.21 16.31 0.67
C LYS A 25 1.29 16.40 0.94
N ARG A 26 1.73 17.46 1.64
CA ARG A 26 3.15 17.64 2.05
C ARG A 26 3.65 16.31 2.61
N LYS A 27 4.68 15.72 1.99
CA LYS A 27 5.29 14.46 2.43
C LYS A 27 5.85 14.68 3.84
N ARG A 28 5.10 14.28 4.87
CA ARG A 28 5.62 14.29 6.25
C ARG A 28 6.87 13.40 6.28
N ARG A 29 7.97 13.92 6.83
CA ARG A 29 9.21 13.15 7.00
C ARG A 29 8.90 11.88 7.81
N PRO A 30 9.43 10.72 7.42
CA PRO A 30 9.19 9.49 8.15
C PRO A 30 9.77 9.59 9.57
N LYS A 31 9.07 9.02 10.55
CA LYS A 31 9.53 8.91 11.95
C LYS A 31 10.89 8.16 11.98
N PRO A 32 11.90 8.66 12.72
CA PRO A 32 13.19 7.98 12.85
C PRO A 32 12.99 6.58 13.47
N TRP A 33 13.82 5.61 13.10
CA TRP A 33 13.80 4.27 13.68
C TRP A 33 14.50 4.27 15.04
N THR A 34 13.80 3.87 16.10
CA THR A 34 14.43 3.70 17.41
C THR A 34 15.14 2.34 17.49
N LYS A 35 16.07 2.20 18.43
CA LYS A 35 16.74 0.91 18.69
C LYS A 35 15.71 -0.18 19.05
N ALA A 36 14.69 0.17 19.84
CA ALA A 36 13.59 -0.72 20.19
C ALA A 36 12.79 -1.19 18.97
N ASP A 37 12.45 -0.27 18.05
CA ASP A 37 11.73 -0.62 16.81
C ASP A 37 12.52 -1.61 15.95
N VAL A 38 13.85 -1.42 15.88
CA VAL A 38 14.74 -2.29 15.10
C VAL A 38 14.84 -3.68 15.73
N SER A 39 15.01 -3.76 17.05
CA SER A 39 15.04 -5.03 17.78
C SER A 39 13.73 -5.79 17.65
N LEU A 40 12.59 -5.10 17.76
CA LEU A 40 11.28 -5.70 17.57
C LEU A 40 11.10 -6.20 16.12
N LEU A 41 11.52 -5.39 15.14
CA LEU A 41 11.47 -5.78 13.73
C LEU A 41 12.29 -7.04 13.47
N LYS A 42 13.52 -7.14 13.99
CA LYS A 42 14.36 -8.34 13.85
C LYS A 42 13.68 -9.60 14.41
N LYS A 43 13.15 -9.52 15.63
CA LYS A 43 12.50 -10.66 16.30
C LYS A 43 11.24 -11.12 15.58
N LEU A 44 10.39 -10.18 15.17
CA LEU A 44 9.08 -10.53 14.60
C LEU A 44 9.13 -10.85 13.12
N PHE A 45 10.11 -10.33 12.37
CA PHE A 45 10.12 -10.43 10.92
C PHE A 45 10.24 -11.87 10.42
N GLN A 46 10.94 -12.76 11.11
CA GLN A 46 11.16 -14.13 10.63
C GLN A 46 9.88 -14.98 10.57
N THR A 47 8.91 -14.73 11.46
CA THR A 47 7.73 -15.58 11.68
C THR A 47 6.40 -14.88 11.39
N ASN A 48 6.35 -13.54 11.41
CA ASN A 48 5.10 -12.80 11.27
C ASN A 48 4.96 -12.12 9.91
N PRO A 49 3.74 -11.95 9.39
CA PRO A 49 3.50 -11.13 8.20
C PRO A 49 3.87 -9.67 8.47
N THR A 50 4.39 -9.01 7.44
CA THR A 50 4.82 -7.61 7.52
C THR A 50 3.68 -6.65 7.89
N SER A 51 2.42 -7.02 7.58
CA SER A 51 1.21 -6.28 7.97
C SER A 51 1.03 -6.23 9.49
N LYS A 52 1.21 -7.36 10.19
CA LYS A 52 1.09 -7.44 11.66
C LYS A 52 2.19 -6.63 12.34
N ILE A 53 3.42 -6.74 11.85
CA ILE A 53 4.57 -5.99 12.36
C ILE A 53 4.36 -4.48 12.17
N ALA A 54 3.80 -4.07 11.03
CA ALA A 54 3.49 -2.68 10.75
C ALA A 54 2.46 -2.10 11.73
N LYS A 55 1.42 -2.87 12.08
CA LYS A 55 0.44 -2.49 13.11
C LYS A 55 1.12 -2.32 14.48
N GLN A 56 1.96 -3.27 14.87
CA GLN A 56 2.65 -3.24 16.16
C GLN A 56 3.65 -2.07 16.28
N LEU A 57 4.37 -1.76 15.20
CA LEU A 57 5.28 -0.61 15.13
C LEU A 57 4.56 0.72 14.86
N ARG A 58 3.24 0.72 14.67
CA ARG A 58 2.43 1.87 14.23
C ARG A 58 3.03 2.59 13.02
N ARG A 59 3.61 1.82 12.09
CA ARG A 59 4.27 2.31 10.86
C ARG A 59 3.56 1.77 9.63
N LYS A 60 3.79 2.40 8.48
CA LYS A 60 3.29 1.88 7.20
C LYS A 60 4.01 0.58 6.84
N THR A 61 3.28 -0.35 6.23
CA THR A 61 3.82 -1.62 5.71
C THR A 61 5.00 -1.41 4.78
N ASP A 62 4.93 -0.42 3.89
CA ASP A 62 6.03 -0.08 2.97
C ASP A 62 7.29 0.38 3.71
N ALA A 63 7.15 1.14 4.79
CA ALA A 63 8.28 1.58 5.59
C ALA A 63 8.97 0.39 6.27
N VAL A 64 8.19 -0.57 6.77
CA VAL A 64 8.70 -1.81 7.36
C VAL A 64 9.40 -2.67 6.32
N LYS A 65 8.80 -2.85 5.12
CA LYS A 65 9.42 -3.58 4.00
C LYS A 65 10.77 -2.97 3.60
N LYS A 66 10.81 -1.65 3.38
CA LYS A 66 12.04 -0.94 3.02
C LYS A 66 13.10 -1.07 4.10
N LYS A 67 12.73 -0.93 5.38
CA LYS A 67 13.69 -1.07 6.48
C LYS A 67 14.21 -2.50 6.61
N ALA A 68 13.34 -3.51 6.50
CA ALA A 68 13.74 -4.91 6.52
C ALA A 68 14.69 -5.26 5.37
N SER A 69 14.38 -4.80 4.15
CA SER A 69 15.25 -4.96 2.98
C SER A 69 16.61 -4.29 3.17
N ARG A 70 16.65 -3.05 3.67
CA ARG A 70 17.90 -2.34 3.95
C ARG A 70 18.75 -2.99 5.04
N MET A 71 18.15 -3.83 5.88
CA MET A 71 18.84 -4.59 6.92
C MET A 71 19.08 -6.06 6.54
N GLY A 72 18.76 -6.47 5.31
CA GLY A 72 18.93 -7.85 4.86
C GLY A 72 18.06 -8.87 5.60
N LEU A 73 16.96 -8.44 6.24
CA LEU A 73 16.10 -9.37 6.97
C LEU A 73 15.29 -10.24 6.01
N ARG A 74 15.36 -11.56 6.23
CA ARG A 74 14.62 -12.57 5.46
C ARG A 74 13.56 -13.24 6.32
N LYS A 75 12.52 -13.74 5.67
CA LYS A 75 11.53 -14.61 6.31
C LYS A 75 12.15 -15.99 6.55
N SER A 76 11.71 -16.67 7.61
CA SER A 76 12.15 -18.05 7.87
C SER A 76 11.60 -19.01 6.81
N LYS A 77 12.34 -20.09 6.49
CA LYS A 77 11.87 -21.15 5.58
C LYS A 77 10.52 -21.72 6.04
N ARG A 78 10.35 -21.92 7.36
CA ARG A 78 9.09 -22.40 7.95
C ARG A 78 7.92 -21.47 7.65
N TYR A 79 8.12 -20.16 7.81
CA TYR A 79 7.10 -19.19 7.45
C TYR A 79 6.79 -19.19 5.95
N LEU A 80 7.82 -19.27 5.10
CA LEU A 80 7.63 -19.33 3.64
C LEU A 80 6.86 -20.58 3.21
N LYS A 81 7.16 -21.75 3.81
CA LYS A 81 6.39 -22.99 3.61
C LYS A 81 4.93 -22.83 4.04
N SER A 82 4.69 -22.22 5.20
CA SER A 82 3.33 -22.03 5.74
C SER A 82 2.42 -21.17 4.85
N ILE A 83 3.00 -20.35 3.98
CA ILE A 83 2.27 -19.47 3.05
C ILE A 83 2.41 -19.91 1.58
N GLY A 84 2.96 -21.10 1.32
CA GLY A 84 3.10 -21.65 -0.05
C GLY A 84 4.07 -20.88 -0.95
N ARG A 85 5.12 -20.26 -0.39
CA ARG A 85 6.14 -19.48 -1.12
C ARG A 85 7.54 -20.09 -1.08
N ALA A 86 7.67 -21.32 -0.58
CA ALA A 86 8.92 -22.04 -0.45
C ALA A 86 8.94 -23.23 -1.40
#